data_AF-A0A9Q4A5I4-F1
#
_entry.id   AF-A0A9Q4A5I4-F1
#
_cell.length_a   1.000
_cell.length_b   1.000
_cell.length_c   1.000
_cell.angle_alpha   90.00
_cell.angle_beta   90.00
_cell.angle_gamma   90.00
#
_symmetry.space_group_name_H-M   'P 1'
#
loop_
_entity.id
_entity.type
_entity.pdbx_description
1 polymer ?
#
loop_
_entity_poly.entity_id
_entity_poly.type
_entity_poly.pdbx_seq_one_letter_code
_entity_poly.pdbx_strand_id
1 'polypeptide(L)' 'MIDLFSGLDAWVLVSLLLALAFVLTFEFINGFHDTANAVATVIYTKAMPPHLAVFFSGVFNF' A
#
# COMPACT_ATOMS: atom_id res chain seq x y z
N MET A 1 -6.18 1.61 -27.15
CA MET A 1 -5.51 1.66 -25.81
C MET A 1 -5.10 0.26 -25.35
N ILE A 2 -5.91 -0.78 -25.62
CA ILE A 2 -5.52 -2.20 -25.46
C ILE A 2 -4.44 -2.60 -26.49
N ASP A 3 -4.37 -1.92 -27.63
CA ASP A 3 -3.36 -2.10 -28.69
C ASP A 3 -1.93 -1.78 -28.24
N LEU A 4 -1.75 -1.13 -27.10
CA LEU A 4 -0.43 -0.90 -26.50
C LEU A 4 0.24 -2.23 -26.08
N PHE A 5 -0.58 -3.24 -25.79
CA PHE A 5 -0.11 -4.54 -25.31
C PHE A 5 -0.08 -5.61 -26.40
N SER A 6 -0.59 -5.33 -27.61
CA SER A 6 -0.73 -6.33 -28.68
C SER A 6 0.59 -6.73 -29.35
N GLY A 7 1.69 -6.02 -29.06
CA GLY A 7 3.03 -6.35 -29.54
C GLY A 7 3.95 -6.98 -28.49
N LEU A 8 3.47 -7.19 -27.26
CA LEU A 8 4.27 -7.75 -26.17
C LEU A 8 4.22 -9.28 -26.18
N ASP A 9 5.37 -9.90 -26.01
CA ASP A 9 5.48 -11.35 -25.84
C ASP A 9 4.69 -11.79 -24.58
N ALA A 10 4.08 -12.99 -24.64
CA ALA A 10 3.27 -13.53 -23.55
C ALA A 10 4.06 -13.60 -22.24
N TRP A 11 5.37 -13.90 -22.31
CA TRP A 11 6.25 -13.91 -21.15
C TRP A 11 6.42 -12.54 -20.51
N VAL A 12 6.47 -11.47 -21.31
CA VAL A 12 6.56 -10.09 -20.83
C VAL A 12 5.26 -9.67 -20.16
N LEU A 13 4.11 -10.05 -20.70
CA LEU A 13 2.81 -9.77 -20.08
C LEU A 13 2.66 -10.47 -18.73
N VAL A 14 3.04 -11.75 -18.64
CA VAL A 14 2.98 -12.52 -17.39
C VAL A 14 3.90 -11.91 -16.34
N SER A 15 5.13 -11.55 -16.71
CA SER A 15 6.08 -10.93 -15.78
C SER A 15 5.65 -9.53 -15.33
N LEU A 16 5.00 -8.74 -16.18
CA LEU A 16 4.46 -7.44 -15.82
C LEU A 16 3.30 -7.55 -14.82
N LEU A 17 2.37 -8.50 -15.04
CA LEU A 17 1.30 -8.78 -14.08
C LEU A 17 1.84 -9.28 -12.75
N LEU A 18 2.86 -10.15 -12.79
CA LEU A 18 3.50 -10.66 -11.59
C LEU A 18 4.20 -9.53 -10.81
N ALA A 19 4.97 -8.69 -11.50
CA ALA A 19 5.65 -7.55 -10.90
C ALA A 19 4.65 -6.57 -10.26
N LEU A 20 3.55 -6.27 -10.94
CA LEU A 20 2.48 -5.42 -10.41
C LEU A 20 1.88 -6.04 -9.14
N ALA A 21 1.58 -7.34 -9.15
CA ALA A 21 1.06 -8.03 -7.97
C ALA A 21 2.04 -7.97 -6.79
N PHE A 22 3.34 -8.17 -7.05
CA PHE A 22 4.38 -8.05 -6.02
C PHE A 22 4.48 -6.64 -5.45
N VAL A 23 4.52 -5.61 -6.30
CA VAL A 23 4.62 -4.21 -5.85
C VAL A 23 3.40 -3.82 -5.03
N LEU A 24 2.19 -4.14 -5.49
CA LEU A 24 0.96 -3.86 -4.74
C LEU A 24 0.92 -4.57 -3.38
N THR A 25 1.36 -5.83 -3.33
CA THR A 25 1.42 -6.60 -2.08
C THR A 25 2.47 -6.02 -1.14
N PHE A 26 3.62 -5.62 -1.67
CA PHE A 26 4.71 -5.03 -0.89
C PHE A 26 4.31 -3.67 -0.32
N GLU A 27 3.76 -2.77 -1.13
CA GLU A 27 3.25 -1.47 -0.67
C GLU A 27 2.16 -1.64 0.40
N PHE A 28 1.24 -2.58 0.20
CA PHE A 28 0.22 -2.89 1.20
C PHE A 28 0.84 -3.28 2.55
N ILE A 29 1.80 -4.21 2.57
CA ILE A 29 2.47 -4.65 3.80
C ILE A 29 3.24 -3.49 4.47
N ASN A 30 3.96 -2.69 3.69
CA ASN A 30 4.68 -1.53 4.23
C ASN A 30 3.71 -0.51 4.84
N GLY A 31 2.57 -0.27 4.20
CA GLY A 31 1.52 0.61 4.71
C GLY A 31 1.00 0.20 6.10
N PHE A 32 0.90 -1.10 6.42
CA PHE A 32 0.55 -1.54 7.78
C PHE A 32 1.62 -1.22 8.80
N HIS A 33 2.89 -1.45 8.45
CA HIS A 33 4.00 -1.15 9.36
C HIS A 33 4.10 0.35 9.64
N ASP A 34 3.96 1.19 8.62
CA ASP A 34 4.03 2.63 8.77
C ASP A 34 2.85 3.16 9.58
N THR A 35 1.65 2.59 9.36
CA THR A 35 0.47 2.89 10.18
C THR A 35 0.68 2.51 11.64
N ALA A 36 1.23 1.33 11.92
CA ALA A 36 1.52 0.90 13.28
C ALA A 36 2.52 1.85 13.98
N ASN A 37 3.56 2.28 13.28
CA ASN A 37 4.56 3.21 13.81
C ASN A 37 3.97 4.61 14.08
N ALA A 38 3.16 5.14 13.16
CA ALA A 38 2.55 6.47 13.30
C ALA A 38 1.48 6.51 14.40
N VAL A 39 0.69 5.44 14.54
CA VAL A 39 -0.43 5.38 15.49
C VAL A 39 0.04 5.06 16.91
N ALA A 40 1.12 4.29 17.08
CA ALA A 40 1.61 3.85 18.39
C ALA A 40 1.90 5.01 19.36
N THR A 41 2.60 6.05 18.90
CA THR A 41 2.96 7.20 19.74
C THR A 41 1.73 8.05 20.10
N VAL A 42 0.82 8.27 19.16
CA VAL A 42 -0.41 9.05 19.36
C VAL A 42 -1.34 8.37 20.37
N ILE A 43 -1.51 7.04 20.27
CA ILE A 43 -2.31 6.26 21.22
C ILE A 43 -1.63 6.21 22.60
N TYR A 44 -0.32 5.93 22.65
CA TYR A 44 0.41 5.78 23.91
C TYR A 44 0.41 7.07 24.74
N THR A 45 0.59 8.21 24.08
CA THR A 45 0.54 9.54 24.71
C THR A 45 -0.88 10.02 25.02
N LYS A 46 -1.91 9.28 24.60
CA LYS A 46 -3.33 9.65 24.70
C LYS A 46 -3.67 10.98 24.01
N ALA A 47 -2.91 11.34 22.98
CA ALA A 47 -3.15 12.57 22.22
C ALA A 47 -4.46 12.51 21.43
N MET A 48 -4.89 11.32 21.01
CA MET A 48 -6.13 11.09 20.26
C MET A 48 -6.65 9.68 20.55
N PRO A 49 -7.97 9.44 20.53
CA PRO A 49 -8.48 8.09 20.73
C PRO A 49 -8.13 7.16 19.53
N PRO A 50 -7.97 5.84 19.77
CA PRO A 50 -7.42 4.90 18.81
C PRO A 50 -8.12 4.88 17.45
N HIS A 51 -9.45 4.99 17.44
CA HIS A 51 -10.25 4.95 16.22
C HIS A 51 -9.96 6.15 15.29
N LEU A 52 -9.78 7.34 15.85
CA LEU A 52 -9.42 8.54 15.09
C LEU A 52 -7.97 8.45 14.61
N ALA A 53 -7.05 7.96 15.45
CA ALA A 53 -5.64 7.80 15.09
C ALA A 53 -5.46 6.85 13.89
N VAL A 54 -6.15 5.71 13.87
CA VAL A 54 -6.15 4.77 12.73
C VAL A 54 -6.77 5.40 11.49
N PHE A 55 -7.88 6.12 11.63
CA PHE A 55 -8.52 6.81 10.51
C PHE A 55 -7.58 7.84 9.87
N PHE A 56 -6.95 8.71 10.66
CA PHE A 56 -6.00 9.68 10.14
C PHE A 56 -4.76 9.01 9.55
N SER A 57 -4.28 7.92 10.15
CA SER A 57 -3.18 7.15 9.57
C SER A 57 -3.53 6.59 8.19
N GLY A 58 -4.74 6.07 7.99
CA GLY A 58 -5.18 5.59 6.67
C GLY A 58 -5.40 6.72 5.66
N VAL A 59 -5.75 7.93 6.12
CA VAL A 59 -5.95 9.09 5.24
C VAL A 59 -4.62 9.72 4.81
N PHE A 60 -3.61 9.74 5.67
CA PHE A 60 -2.33 10.41 5.42
C PHE A 60 -1.19 9.48 4.96
N ASN A 61 -1.39 8.16 4.98
CA ASN A 61 -0.42 7.17 4.51
C ASN A 61 -0.72 6.80 3.05
N PHE A 62 -0.13 7.57 2.11
CA PHE A 62 -0.22 7.40 0.66
C PHE A 62 1.16 7.44 0.00
#